data_AF-A0A346YP18-F1
#
_entry.id   AF-A0A346YP18-F1
#
_cell.length_a   1.000
_cell.length_b   1.000
_cell.length_c   1.000
_cell.angle_alpha   90.00
_cell.angle_beta   90.00
_cell.angle_gamma   90.00
#
_symmetry.space_group_name_H-M   'P 1'
#
loop_
_entity.id
_entity.type
_entity.pdbx_description
1 polymer ?
#
loop_
_entity_poly.entity_id
_entity_poly.type
_entity_poly.pdbx_seq_one_letter_code
_entity_poly.pdbx_strand_id
1 'polypeptide(L)'
;MANEALNNALEQLDQAVNAVVAAAAQAPEAASVATGGAIDPFVFRLAIFVLSIFVGYYVVWSVTPALHTPLMAVTNAISSVIVVGALLAVGISASGYATGFGFIALVLVSVNIFGGFLVTSRMLAMYKRKDR
;
A
#
# COMPACT_ATOMS: atom_id res chain seq x y z
N MET A 1 -10.98 30.55 -24.11
CA MET A 1 -12.02 30.32 -23.09
C MET A 1 -12.13 28.87 -22.62
N ALA A 2 -12.77 27.92 -23.34
CA ALA A 2 -12.91 26.54 -22.83
C ALA A 2 -11.57 25.78 -22.65
N ASN A 3 -10.63 25.97 -23.59
CA ASN A 3 -9.30 25.34 -23.53
C ASN A 3 -8.37 25.95 -22.47
N GLU A 4 -8.50 27.25 -22.18
CA GLU A 4 -7.73 27.90 -21.10
C GLU A 4 -8.22 27.47 -19.72
N ALA A 5 -9.54 27.37 -19.54
CA ALA A 5 -10.11 26.87 -18.29
C ALA A 5 -9.70 25.41 -18.01
N LEU A 6 -9.64 24.58 -19.04
CA LEU A 6 -9.17 23.20 -18.94
C LEU A 6 -7.67 23.12 -18.59
N ASN A 7 -6.83 23.94 -19.23
CA ASN A 7 -5.39 23.97 -18.97
C ASN A 7 -5.07 24.44 -17.55
N ASN A 8 -5.79 25.45 -17.05
CA ASN A 8 -5.65 25.92 -15.67
C ASN A 8 -6.09 24.86 -14.65
N ALA A 9 -7.12 24.07 -14.96
CA ALA A 9 -7.57 22.98 -14.10
C ALA A 9 -6.56 21.81 -14.07
N LEU A 10 -5.90 21.51 -15.20
CA LEU A 10 -4.85 20.51 -15.28
C LEU A 10 -3.60 20.94 -14.47
N GLU A 11 -3.19 22.20 -14.56
CA GLU A 11 -2.08 22.74 -13.75
C GLU A 11 -2.40 22.71 -12.24
N GLN A 12 -3.63 23.02 -11.84
CA GLN A 12 -4.05 22.91 -10.44
C GLN A 12 -4.04 21.46 -9.94
N LEU A 13 -4.43 20.51 -10.79
CA LEU A 13 -4.37 19.08 -10.47
C LEU A 13 -2.94 18.60 -10.32
N ASP A 14 -2.04 19.00 -11.22
CA ASP A 14 -0.64 18.61 -11.17
C ASP A 14 0.07 19.20 -9.94
N GLN A 15 -0.25 20.45 -9.59
CA GLN A 15 0.21 21.07 -8.35
C GLN A 15 -0.34 20.35 -7.11
N ALA A 16 -1.62 19.97 -7.10
CA ALA A 16 -2.23 19.23 -6.00
C ALA A 16 -1.62 17.83 -5.82
N VAL A 17 -1.40 17.11 -6.92
CA VAL A 17 -0.75 15.79 -6.93
C VAL A 17 0.69 15.92 -6.40
N ASN A 18 1.46 16.88 -6.89
CA ASN A 18 2.83 17.10 -6.44
C ASN A 18 2.91 17.52 -4.96
N ALA A 19 1.96 18.33 -4.48
CA ALA A 19 1.86 18.68 -3.06
C ALA A 19 1.56 17.47 -2.17
N VAL A 20 0.67 16.57 -2.59
CA VAL A 20 0.35 15.33 -1.86
C VAL A 20 1.54 14.37 -1.84
N VAL A 21 2.25 14.22 -2.97
CA VAL A 21 3.47 13.40 -3.05
C VAL A 21 4.57 13.97 -2.14
N ALA A 22 4.77 15.29 -2.13
CA ALA A 22 5.73 15.95 -1.25
C ALA A 22 5.39 15.76 0.23
N ALA A 23 4.11 15.92 0.61
CA ALA A 23 3.64 15.69 1.97
C ALA A 23 3.82 14.23 2.43
N ALA A 24 3.58 13.26 1.54
CA ALA A 24 3.82 11.85 1.82
C ALA A 24 5.31 11.52 1.98
N ALA A 25 6.18 12.15 1.18
CA ALA A 25 7.63 12.02 1.30
C ALA A 25 8.16 12.64 2.61
N GLN A 26 7.52 13.72 3.08
CA GLN A 26 7.89 14.44 4.30
C GLN A 26 7.36 13.81 5.57
N ALA A 27 6.39 12.90 5.54
CA ALA A 27 5.91 12.22 6.76
C ALA A 27 7.03 11.52 7.58
N PRO A 28 7.95 10.74 6.97
CA PRO A 28 9.11 10.21 7.69
C PRO A 28 10.14 11.27 8.08
N GLU A 29 10.31 12.34 7.30
CA GLU A 29 11.20 13.46 7.65
C GLU A 29 10.65 14.32 8.80
N ALA A 30 9.34 14.54 8.87
CA ALA A 30 8.69 15.28 9.95
C ALA A 30 8.87 14.59 11.30
N ALA A 31 8.87 13.25 11.32
CA ALA A 31 9.19 12.47 12.49
C ALA A 31 10.68 12.53 12.87
N SER A 32 11.61 12.51 11.90
CA SER A 32 13.04 12.67 12.17
C SER A 32 13.42 14.10 12.61
N VAL A 33 12.70 15.11 12.10
CA VAL A 33 12.82 16.52 12.51
C VAL A 33 12.25 16.71 13.91
N ALA A 34 11.18 16.00 14.28
CA ALA A 34 10.67 15.97 15.67
C ALA A 34 11.71 15.39 16.66
N THR A 35 12.62 14.52 16.20
CA THR A 35 13.79 14.06 16.97
C THR A 35 15.02 14.97 16.85
N GLY A 36 14.89 16.16 16.29
CA GLY A 36 15.95 17.18 16.21
C GLY A 36 17.07 16.87 15.21
N GLY A 37 16.84 16.01 14.22
CA GLY A 37 17.85 15.59 13.24
C GLY A 37 18.93 14.65 13.79
N ALA A 38 18.75 14.14 15.01
CA ALA A 38 19.71 13.24 15.65
C ALA A 38 19.70 11.80 15.08
N ILE A 39 18.65 11.43 14.33
CA ILE A 39 18.44 10.07 13.83
C ILE A 39 18.47 10.08 12.30
N ASP A 40 19.40 9.30 11.73
CA ASP A 40 19.50 9.10 10.30
C ASP A 40 18.21 8.50 9.71
N PRO A 41 17.69 8.99 8.56
CA PRO A 41 16.48 8.46 7.93
C PRO A 41 16.50 6.94 7.69
N PHE A 42 17.67 6.36 7.43
CA PHE A 42 17.84 4.92 7.32
C PHE A 42 17.58 4.23 8.66
N VAL A 43 18.19 4.71 9.75
CA VAL A 43 18.00 4.16 11.10
C VAL A 43 16.53 4.26 11.52
N PHE A 44 15.87 5.37 11.17
CA PHE A 44 14.44 5.55 11.41
C PHE A 44 13.57 4.53 10.65
N ARG A 45 13.81 4.35 9.35
CA ARG A 45 13.09 3.34 8.53
C ARG A 45 13.37 1.93 9.02
N LEU A 46 14.60 1.65 9.44
CA LEU A 46 14.99 0.38 10.02
C LEU A 46 14.28 0.13 11.36
N ALA A 47 14.14 1.15 12.21
CA ALA A 47 13.41 1.05 13.46
C ALA A 47 11.92 0.74 13.20
N ILE A 48 11.28 1.40 12.23
CA ILE A 48 9.90 1.08 11.82
C ILE A 48 9.81 -0.36 11.31
N PHE A 49 10.76 -0.80 10.48
CA PHE A 49 10.81 -2.17 9.97
C PHE A 49 10.92 -3.21 11.09
N VAL A 50 11.83 -3.02 12.05
CA VAL A 50 11.98 -3.92 13.20
C VAL A 50 10.73 -3.91 14.08
N LEU A 51 10.17 -2.73 14.37
CA LEU A 51 8.96 -2.60 15.19
C LEU A 51 7.76 -3.27 14.53
N SER A 52 7.62 -3.15 13.21
CA SER A 52 6.54 -3.80 12.45
C SER A 52 6.66 -5.33 12.42
N ILE A 53 7.88 -5.90 12.48
CA ILE A 53 8.07 -7.35 12.69
C ILE A 53 7.51 -7.78 14.05
N PHE A 54 7.83 -7.06 15.12
CA PHE A 54 7.29 -7.37 16.46
C PHE A 54 5.76 -7.30 16.47
N VAL A 55 5.18 -6.24 15.90
CA VAL A 55 3.72 -6.11 15.77
C VAL A 55 3.13 -7.29 14.99
N GLY A 56 3.72 -7.65 13.84
CA GLY A 56 3.28 -8.77 13.03
C GLY A 56 3.30 -10.11 13.78
N TYR A 57 4.35 -10.36 14.56
CA TYR A 57 4.47 -11.55 15.39
C TYR A 57 3.33 -11.63 16.42
N TYR A 58 3.09 -10.56 17.19
CA TYR A 58 2.03 -10.55 18.20
C TYR A 58 0.63 -10.65 17.59
N VAL A 59 0.40 -10.05 16.42
CA VAL A 59 -0.88 -10.12 15.71
C VAL A 59 -1.20 -11.55 15.26
N VAL A 60 -0.22 -12.29 14.76
CA VAL A 60 -0.40 -13.67 14.29
C VAL A 60 -0.46 -14.67 15.44
N TRP A 61 0.27 -14.43 16.53
CA TRP A 61 0.32 -15.35 17.67
C TRP A 61 -1.02 -15.49 18.41
N SER A 62 -1.85 -14.45 18.41
CA SER A 62 -3.13 -14.41 19.15
C SER A 62 -4.34 -14.94 18.37
N VAL A 63 -4.13 -15.70 17.29
CA VAL A 63 -5.24 -16.29 16.50
C VAL A 63 -5.67 -17.65 17.02
N THR A 64 -6.95 -17.99 16.87
CA THR A 64 -7.45 -19.33 17.22
C THR A 64 -6.95 -20.37 16.20
N PRO A 65 -6.61 -21.61 16.60
CA PRO A 65 -6.03 -22.61 15.69
C PRO A 65 -6.89 -22.93 14.46
N ALA A 66 -8.22 -22.82 14.58
CA ALA A 66 -9.15 -23.01 13.48
C ALA A 66 -9.04 -21.94 12.38
N LEU A 67 -8.42 -20.79 12.66
CA LEU A 67 -8.29 -19.67 11.74
C LEU A 67 -6.94 -19.61 11.02
N HIS A 68 -6.00 -20.54 11.24
CA HIS A 68 -4.70 -20.49 10.54
C HIS A 68 -4.84 -20.55 9.01
N THR A 69 -5.76 -21.37 8.49
CA THR A 69 -5.99 -21.46 7.04
C THR A 69 -6.63 -20.18 6.48
N PRO A 70 -7.70 -19.62 7.09
CA PRO A 70 -8.19 -18.28 6.73
C PRO A 70 -7.13 -17.17 6.88
N LEU A 71 -6.31 -17.22 7.93
CA LEU A 71 -5.25 -16.24 8.17
C LEU A 71 -4.20 -16.26 7.06
N MET A 72 -3.83 -17.45 6.60
CA MET A 72 -2.91 -17.61 5.46
C MET A 72 -3.49 -16.98 4.17
N ALA A 73 -4.82 -17.05 3.97
CA ALA A 73 -5.47 -16.40 2.84
C ALA A 73 -5.48 -14.86 3.00
N VAL A 74 -5.70 -14.35 4.22
CA VAL A 74 -5.64 -12.91 4.53
C VAL A 74 -4.24 -12.36 4.29
N THR A 75 -3.19 -13.05 4.77
CA THR A 75 -1.81 -12.56 4.59
C THR A 75 -1.39 -12.55 3.12
N ASN A 76 -1.90 -13.49 2.30
CA ASN A 76 -1.74 -13.43 0.85
C ASN A 76 -2.39 -12.16 0.26
N ALA A 77 -3.63 -11.84 0.65
CA ALA A 77 -4.30 -10.62 0.20
C ALA A 77 -3.57 -9.34 0.65
N ILE A 78 -3.08 -9.29 1.90
CA ILE A 78 -2.32 -8.15 2.44
C ILE A 78 -0.98 -7.94 1.71
N SER A 79 -0.34 -9.02 1.25
CA SER A 79 0.92 -8.93 0.50
C SER A 79 0.81 -8.10 -0.79
N SER A 80 -0.41 -7.86 -1.28
CA SER A 80 -0.70 -6.98 -2.42
C SER A 80 -0.46 -5.49 -2.19
N VAL A 81 0.14 -5.07 -1.06
CA VAL A 81 0.64 -3.70 -0.83
C VAL A 81 1.58 -3.21 -1.94
N ILE A 82 2.16 -4.15 -2.70
CA ILE A 82 2.97 -3.92 -3.92
C ILE A 82 2.23 -3.05 -4.96
N VAL A 83 0.89 -2.95 -4.91
CA VAL A 83 0.09 -2.07 -5.78
C VAL A 83 0.59 -0.63 -5.76
N VAL A 84 1.06 -0.14 -4.60
CA VAL A 84 1.59 1.23 -4.46
C VAL A 84 2.82 1.41 -5.34
N GLY A 85 3.74 0.43 -5.33
CA GLY A 85 4.93 0.45 -6.19
C GLY A 85 4.59 0.38 -7.68
N ALA A 86 3.62 -0.45 -8.05
CA ALA A 86 3.16 -0.55 -9.44
C ALA A 86 2.53 0.76 -9.93
N LEU A 87 1.72 1.43 -9.11
CA LEU A 87 1.12 2.72 -9.44
C LEU A 87 2.18 3.82 -9.59
N LEU A 88 3.19 3.86 -8.72
CA LEU A 88 4.31 4.80 -8.87
C LEU A 88 5.10 4.54 -10.16
N ALA A 89 5.33 3.27 -10.50
CA ALA A 89 6.01 2.88 -11.73
C ALA A 89 5.22 3.22 -13.00
N VAL A 90 3.88 3.23 -12.96
CA VAL A 90 3.06 3.64 -14.11
C VAL A 90 2.91 5.16 -14.17
N GLY A 91 2.67 5.81 -13.02
CA GLY A 91 2.27 7.21 -12.95
C GLY A 91 3.40 8.23 -13.00
N ILE A 92 4.61 7.88 -12.56
CA ILE A 92 5.75 8.82 -12.44
C ILE A 92 6.87 8.50 -13.47
N SER A 93 6.80 7.36 -14.15
CA SER A 93 7.88 6.93 -15.03
C SER A 93 8.01 7.78 -16.28
N ALA A 94 9.20 8.36 -16.48
CA ALA A 94 9.59 9.06 -17.70
C ALA A 94 9.98 8.11 -18.86
N SER A 95 10.17 6.80 -18.58
CA SER A 95 10.55 5.80 -19.59
C SER A 95 9.38 4.85 -19.90
N GLY A 96 9.11 4.64 -21.20
CA GLY A 96 8.02 3.76 -21.64
C GLY A 96 8.17 2.29 -21.21
N TYR A 97 9.39 1.82 -20.96
CA TYR A 97 9.64 0.49 -20.42
C TYR A 97 9.17 0.34 -18.97
N ALA A 98 9.43 1.33 -18.13
CA ALA A 98 8.99 1.31 -16.74
C ALA A 98 7.47 1.39 -16.63
N THR A 99 6.81 2.19 -17.48
CA THR A 99 5.34 2.21 -17.59
C THR A 99 4.78 0.86 -18.06
N GLY A 100 5.42 0.22 -19.06
CA GLY A 100 5.01 -1.09 -19.57
C GLY A 100 5.09 -2.19 -18.51
N PHE A 101 6.22 -2.30 -17.80
CA PHE A 101 6.37 -3.26 -16.70
C PHE A 101 5.48 -2.92 -15.51
N GLY A 102 5.31 -1.63 -15.19
CA GLY A 102 4.39 -1.18 -14.16
C GLY A 102 2.94 -1.57 -14.44
N PHE A 103 2.51 -1.49 -15.71
CA PHE A 103 1.17 -1.90 -16.12
C PHE A 103 0.95 -3.42 -15.94
N ILE A 104 1.92 -4.23 -16.36
CA ILE A 104 1.88 -5.68 -16.15
C ILE A 104 1.85 -6.01 -14.65
N ALA A 105 2.69 -5.35 -13.86
CA ALA A 105 2.71 -5.50 -12.40
C ALA A 105 1.34 -5.14 -11.79
N LEU A 106 0.71 -4.05 -12.24
CA LEU A 106 -0.59 -3.62 -11.76
C LEU A 106 -1.70 -4.65 -12.06
N VAL A 107 -1.69 -5.27 -13.25
CA VAL A 107 -2.62 -6.34 -13.61
C VAL A 107 -2.42 -7.55 -12.71
N LEU A 108 -1.19 -8.00 -12.53
CA LEU A 108 -0.87 -9.16 -11.68
C LEU A 108 -1.25 -8.92 -10.21
N VAL A 109 -0.96 -7.72 -9.70
CA VAL A 109 -1.33 -7.33 -8.34
C VAL A 109 -2.86 -7.30 -8.19
N SER A 110 -3.58 -6.78 -9.18
CA SER A 110 -5.05 -6.76 -9.15
C SER A 110 -5.63 -8.16 -9.01
N VAL A 111 -5.09 -9.16 -9.72
CA VAL A 111 -5.51 -10.56 -9.56
C VAL A 111 -5.27 -11.07 -8.14
N ASN A 112 -4.14 -10.73 -7.51
CA ASN A 112 -3.84 -11.13 -6.13
C ASN A 112 -4.79 -10.45 -5.12
N ILE A 113 -5.08 -9.15 -5.28
CA ILE A 113 -6.05 -8.42 -4.45
C ILE A 113 -7.42 -9.09 -4.53
N PHE A 114 -8.00 -9.18 -5.72
CA PHE A 114 -9.36 -9.68 -5.89
C PHE A 114 -9.46 -11.17 -5.53
N GLY A 115 -8.50 -11.98 -5.96
CA GLY A 115 -8.46 -13.41 -5.63
C GLY A 115 -8.28 -13.65 -4.13
N GLY A 116 -7.35 -12.94 -3.49
CA GLY A 116 -7.05 -13.06 -2.07
C GLY A 116 -8.24 -12.68 -1.18
N PHE A 117 -8.90 -11.55 -1.45
CA PHE A 117 -10.05 -11.12 -0.65
C PHE A 117 -11.33 -11.93 -0.93
N LEU A 118 -11.57 -12.35 -2.18
CA LEU A 118 -12.73 -13.19 -2.50
C LEU A 118 -12.63 -14.57 -1.87
N VAL A 119 -11.46 -15.21 -1.92
CA VAL A 119 -11.26 -16.52 -1.29
C VAL A 119 -11.33 -16.42 0.23
N THR A 120 -10.69 -15.41 0.82
CA THR A 120 -10.75 -15.14 2.26
C THR A 120 -12.19 -14.95 2.74
N SER A 121 -12.99 -14.15 2.02
CA SER A 121 -14.40 -13.91 2.40
C SER A 121 -15.23 -15.19 2.37
N ARG A 122 -15.01 -16.07 1.38
CA ARG A 122 -15.66 -17.38 1.30
C ARG A 122 -15.22 -18.30 2.45
N MET A 123 -13.93 -18.28 2.81
CA MET A 123 -13.40 -19.06 3.93
C MET A 123 -13.98 -18.62 5.27
N LEU A 124 -14.05 -17.31 5.52
CA LEU A 124 -14.62 -16.74 6.75
C LEU A 124 -16.15 -16.88 6.81
N ALA A 125 -16.84 -16.88 5.67
CA ALA A 125 -18.29 -17.12 5.61
C ALA A 125 -18.68 -18.51 6.13
N MET A 126 -17.80 -19.51 6.02
CA MET A 126 -18.03 -20.86 6.55
C MET A 126 -18.02 -20.92 8.08
N TYR A 127 -17.48 -19.92 8.76
CA TYR A 127 -17.48 -19.80 10.23
C TYR A 127 -18.64 -18.95 10.76
N LYS A 128 -19.43 -18.30 9.89
CA LYS A 128 -20.65 -17.63 10.32
C LYS A 128 -21.70 -18.70 10.64
N ARG A 129 -22.28 -18.63 11.84
CA ARG A 129 -23.45 -19.43 12.18
C ARG A 129 -24.54 -19.12 11.16
N LYS A 130 -25.17 -20.17 10.61
CA LYS A 130 -26.36 -20.03 9.79
C LYS A 130 -27.42 -19.34 10.65
N ASP A 131 -27.73 -18.09 10.32
CA ASP A 131 -28.89 -17.41 10.92
C ASP A 131 -30.10 -18.31 10.70
N ARG A 132 -30.82 -18.60 11.79
CA ARG A 132 -32.08 -19.34 11.72
C ARG A 132 -33.11 -18.53 10.97
#